data_AF-A0A3D0V4U2-F1
#
_entry.id   AF-A0A3D0V4U2-F1
#
_cell.length_a   1.000
_cell.length_b   1.000
_cell.length_c   1.000
_cell.angle_alpha   90.00
_cell.angle_beta   90.00
_cell.angle_gamma   90.00
#
_symmetry.space_group_name_H-M   'P 1'
#
loop_
_entity.id
_entity.type
_entity.pdbx_description
1 polymer ?
#
loop_
_entity_poly.entity_id
_entity_poly.type
_entity_poly.pdbx_seq_one_letter_code
_entity_poly.pdbx_strand_id
1 'polypeptide(L)'
;MLEPEQKLKARYLRTPSLGALFFTQGWALGARLYFWFILSLIPAVGIAALILCVIFGRRWSWKFGSWSSWKEFQSRMRILDVVAIFWICFLMGLYLYFRF
;
A
#
# COMPACT_ATOMS: atom_id res chain seq x y z
N MET A 1 16.22 -25.58 -1.01
CA MET A 1 15.67 -24.97 0.22
C MET A 1 15.85 -23.46 0.11
N LEU A 2 14.79 -22.65 0.21
CA LEU A 2 14.95 -21.19 0.23
C LEU A 2 15.67 -20.78 1.53
N GLU A 3 16.70 -19.95 1.42
CA GLU A 3 17.40 -19.40 2.57
C GLU A 3 16.42 -18.66 3.50
N PRO A 4 16.67 -18.65 4.83
CA PRO A 4 15.77 -18.02 5.80
C PRO A 4 15.42 -16.57 5.46
N GLU A 5 16.36 -15.81 4.89
CA GLU A 5 16.12 -14.44 4.44
C GLU A 5 15.13 -14.35 3.28
N GLN A 6 15.20 -15.28 2.32
CA GLN A 6 14.29 -15.32 1.17
C GLN A 6 12.86 -15.67 1.61
N LYS A 7 12.71 -16.52 2.63
CA LYS A 7 11.40 -16.84 3.23
C LYS A 7 10.78 -15.61 3.91
N LEU A 8 11.55 -14.81 4.64
CA LEU A 8 11.06 -13.59 5.28
C LEU A 8 10.62 -12.54 4.25
N LYS A 9 11.41 -12.33 3.19
CA LYS A 9 11.05 -11.44 2.08
C LYS A 9 9.76 -11.89 1.41
N ALA A 10 9.65 -13.17 1.08
CA ALA A 10 8.44 -13.73 0.49
C ALA A 10 7.22 -13.49 1.39
N ARG A 11 7.33 -13.75 2.70
CA ARG A 11 6.24 -13.51 3.66
C ARG A 11 5.81 -12.04 3.66
N TYR A 12 6.76 -11.10 3.68
CA TYR A 12 6.47 -9.65 3.66
C TYR A 12 5.75 -9.21 2.38
N LEU A 13 6.09 -9.80 1.25
CA LEU A 13 5.42 -9.52 -0.03
C LEU A 13 3.99 -10.09 -0.09
N ARG A 14 3.64 -11.05 0.77
CA ARG A 14 2.28 -11.62 0.84
C ARG A 14 1.39 -10.94 1.86
N THR A 15 1.94 -10.15 2.78
CA THR A 15 1.13 -9.47 3.79
C THR A 15 0.36 -8.32 3.18
N PRO A 16 -0.92 -8.14 3.55
CA PRO A 16 -1.70 -7.01 3.09
C PRO A 16 -1.09 -5.68 3.55
N SER A 17 -1.26 -4.64 2.74
CA SER A 17 -0.84 -3.27 3.08
C SER A 17 -2.03 -2.49 3.63
N LEU A 18 -1.86 -1.97 4.85
CA LEU A 18 -2.83 -1.05 5.47
C LEU A 18 -2.89 0.27 4.70
N GLY A 19 -1.75 0.71 4.15
CA GLY A 19 -1.68 1.85 3.25
C GLY A 19 -2.57 1.69 2.03
N ALA A 20 -2.51 0.53 1.37
CA ALA A 20 -3.37 0.23 0.24
C ALA A 20 -4.86 0.17 0.62
N LEU A 21 -5.18 -0.28 1.83
CA LEU A 21 -6.57 -0.44 2.29
C LEU A 21 -7.23 0.90 2.61
N PHE A 22 -6.54 1.77 3.34
CA PHE A 22 -7.11 3.01 3.87
C PHE A 22 -6.78 4.24 3.02
N PHE A 23 -5.81 4.13 2.12
CA PHE A 23 -5.46 5.21 1.20
C PHE A 23 -4.94 4.67 -0.14
N THR A 24 -5.78 3.88 -0.83
CA THR A 24 -5.41 3.14 -2.06
C THR A 24 -4.73 4.01 -3.12
N GLN A 25 -5.27 5.19 -3.41
CA GLN A 25 -4.75 6.07 -4.46
C GLN A 25 -3.36 6.61 -4.12
N GLY A 26 -3.21 7.22 -2.94
CA GLY A 26 -1.92 7.74 -2.47
C GLY A 26 -0.90 6.63 -2.29
N TRP A 27 -1.34 5.46 -1.84
CA TRP A 27 -0.49 4.29 -1.72
C TRP A 27 -0.03 3.77 -3.08
N ALA A 28 -0.92 3.61 -4.07
CA ALA A 28 -0.56 3.13 -5.40
C ALA A 28 0.45 4.06 -6.08
N LEU A 29 0.30 5.37 -5.90
CA LEU A 29 1.26 6.37 -6.37
C LEU A 29 2.62 6.20 -5.69
N GLY A 30 2.66 6.14 -4.35
CA GLY A 30 3.90 5.95 -3.59
C GLY A 30 4.56 4.60 -3.80
N ALA A 31 3.77 3.57 -4.11
CA ALA A 31 4.21 2.22 -4.44
C ALA A 31 4.65 2.08 -5.91
N ARG A 32 4.68 3.17 -6.69
CA ARG A 32 5.04 3.19 -8.11
C ARG A 32 4.16 2.28 -8.98
N LEU A 33 2.92 2.08 -8.58
CA LEU A 33 1.90 1.32 -9.30
C LEU A 33 0.97 2.27 -10.07
N TYR A 34 1.56 3.08 -10.96
CA TYR A 34 0.85 4.17 -11.65
C TYR A 34 -0.36 3.71 -12.45
N PHE A 35 -0.29 2.53 -13.07
CA PHE A 35 -1.43 1.93 -13.75
C PHE A 35 -2.61 1.69 -12.80
N TRP A 36 -2.34 1.14 -11.62
CA TRP A 36 -3.37 0.90 -10.59
C TRP A 36 -3.87 2.19 -9.96
N PHE A 37 -3.01 3.21 -9.84
CA PHE A 37 -3.44 4.55 -9.45
C PHE A 37 -4.50 5.09 -10.40
N ILE A 38 -4.26 5.07 -11.72
CA ILE A 38 -5.21 5.56 -12.73
C ILE A 38 -6.53 4.76 -12.65
N LEU A 39 -6.46 3.43 -12.58
CA LEU A 39 -7.64 2.59 -12.43
C LEU A 39 -8.42 2.88 -11.14
N SER A 40 -7.72 3.20 -10.05
CA SER A 40 -8.36 3.51 -8.76
C SER A 40 -9.15 4.83 -8.73
N LEU A 41 -8.95 5.70 -9.73
CA LEU A 41 -9.73 6.94 -9.89
C LEU A 41 -11.11 6.69 -10.50
N ILE A 42 -11.31 5.56 -11.19
CA ILE A 42 -12.59 5.21 -11.80
C ILE A 42 -13.46 4.53 -10.73
N PRO A 43 -14.61 5.10 -10.30
CA PRO A 43 -15.37 4.56 -9.17
C PRO A 43 -15.76 3.08 -9.31
N ALA A 44 -16.18 2.66 -10.50
CA ALA A 44 -16.56 1.26 -10.78
C ALA A 44 -15.40 0.27 -10.64
N VAL A 45 -14.18 0.69 -11.00
CA VAL A 45 -12.98 -0.17 -10.99
C VAL A 45 -12.18 0.02 -9.69
N GLY A 46 -12.43 1.10 -8.95
CA GLY A 46 -11.70 1.49 -7.75
C GLY A 46 -11.77 0.45 -6.64
N ILE A 47 -12.92 -0.19 -6.44
CA ILE A 47 -13.08 -1.26 -5.44
C ILE A 47 -12.23 -2.49 -5.82
N ALA A 48 -12.24 -2.88 -7.09
CA ALA A 48 -11.41 -3.99 -7.57
C ALA A 48 -9.92 -3.65 -7.45
N ALA A 49 -9.53 -2.43 -7.84
CA ALA A 49 -8.16 -1.94 -7.69
C ALA A 49 -7.70 -1.93 -6.23
N LEU A 50 -8.58 -1.54 -5.28
CA LEU A 50 -8.30 -1.60 -3.85
C LEU A 50 -8.02 -3.04 -3.41
N ILE A 51 -8.92 -3.98 -3.68
CA ILE A 51 -8.76 -5.39 -3.24
C ILE A 51 -7.46 -5.97 -3.80
N LEU A 52 -7.20 -5.73 -5.08
CA LEU A 52 -6.00 -6.22 -5.76
C LEU A 52 -4.71 -5.57 -5.22
N CYS A 53 -4.71 -4.26 -4.99
CA CYS A 53 -3.55 -3.56 -4.42
C CYS A 53 -3.28 -3.96 -2.97
N VAL A 54 -4.32 -4.23 -2.17
CA VAL A 54 -4.16 -4.69 -0.79
C VAL A 54 -3.47 -6.04 -0.74
N ILE A 55 -3.87 -7.00 -1.58
CA ILE A 55 -3.38 -8.38 -1.53
C ILE A 55 -2.08 -8.57 -2.33
N PHE A 56 -2.02 -7.99 -3.52
CA PHE A 56 -0.94 -8.23 -4.49
C PHE A 56 -0.06 -7.00 -4.75
N GLY A 57 -0.49 -5.81 -4.34
CA GLY A 57 0.20 -4.57 -4.65
C GLY A 57 1.67 -4.58 -4.21
N ARG A 58 2.00 -5.08 -3.01
CA ARG A 58 3.41 -5.16 -2.57
C ARG A 58 4.25 -6.03 -3.50
N ARG A 59 3.70 -7.14 -4.00
CA ARG A 59 4.39 -8.02 -4.96
C ARG A 59 4.61 -7.32 -6.29
N TRP A 60 3.58 -6.66 -6.80
CA TRP A 60 3.65 -5.94 -8.07
C TRP A 60 4.59 -4.75 -7.98
N SER A 61 4.53 -3.99 -6.89
CA SER A 61 5.43 -2.87 -6.64
C SER A 61 6.88 -3.34 -6.56
N TRP A 62 7.16 -4.45 -5.88
CA TRP A 62 8.51 -5.02 -5.86
C TRP A 62 8.99 -5.46 -7.25
N LYS A 63 8.11 -6.08 -8.06
CA LYS A 63 8.44 -6.60 -9.40
C LYS A 63 8.59 -5.51 -10.46
N PHE A 64 7.73 -4.49 -10.44
CA PHE A 64 7.59 -3.49 -11.51
C PHE A 64 8.01 -2.07 -11.10
N GLY A 65 8.15 -1.80 -9.82
CA GLY A 65 8.46 -0.46 -9.30
C GLY A 65 9.92 -0.05 -9.40
N SER A 66 10.80 -0.88 -9.99
CA SER A 66 12.22 -0.58 -10.21
C SER A 66 12.91 0.00 -8.96
N TRP A 67 12.80 -0.69 -7.83
CA TRP A 67 13.40 -0.28 -6.56
C TRP A 67 14.90 -0.57 -6.56
N SER A 68 15.70 0.37 -6.04
CA SER A 68 17.17 0.22 -6.02
C SER A 68 17.64 -0.83 -5.02
N SER A 69 16.90 -1.04 -3.92
CA SER A 69 17.20 -2.08 -2.94
C SER A 69 15.96 -2.55 -2.18
N TRP A 70 16.06 -3.75 -1.58
CA TRP A 70 15.01 -4.28 -0.70
C TRP A 70 14.75 -3.36 0.50
N LYS A 71 15.80 -2.78 1.09
CA LYS A 71 15.71 -1.89 2.25
C LYS A 71 14.97 -0.60 1.90
N GLU A 72 15.23 -0.05 0.71
CA GLU A 72 14.51 1.13 0.21
C GLU A 72 13.02 0.82 0.03
N PHE A 73 12.70 -0.29 -0.65
CA PHE A 73 11.31 -0.73 -0.84
C PHE A 73 10.58 -0.90 0.49
N GLN A 74 11.15 -1.66 1.43
CA GLN A 74 10.53 -1.92 2.73
C GLN A 74 10.33 -0.64 3.54
N SER A 75 11.31 0.27 3.53
CA SER A 75 11.20 1.57 4.20
C SER A 75 10.06 2.39 3.61
N ARG A 76 9.98 2.47 2.28
CA ARG A 76 8.91 3.20 1.58
C ARG A 76 7.53 2.62 1.85
N MET A 77 7.36 1.30 1.79
CA MET A 77 6.09 0.65 2.13
C MET A 77 5.66 0.95 3.57
N ARG A 78 6.60 0.90 4.53
CA ARG A 78 6.31 1.23 5.93
C ARG A 78 5.89 2.68 6.10
N ILE A 79 6.56 3.62 5.44
CA ILE A 79 6.17 5.05 5.47
C ILE A 79 4.74 5.21 4.96
N LEU A 80 4.39 4.58 3.83
CA LEU A 80 3.03 4.66 3.29
C LEU A 80 1.97 4.05 4.21
N ASP A 81 2.28 2.92 4.86
CA ASP A 81 1.37 2.33 5.85
C ASP A 81 1.18 3.27 7.06
N VAL A 82 2.26 3.91 7.56
CA VAL A 82 2.20 4.88 8.67
C VAL A 82 1.40 6.13 8.29
N VAL A 83 1.62 6.67 7.09
CA VAL A 83 0.85 7.81 6.57
C VAL A 83 -0.63 7.49 6.52
N ALA A 84 -1.00 6.29 6.09
CA ALA A 84 -2.40 5.89 6.06
C ALA A 84 -3.00 5.74 7.47
N ILE A 85 -2.25 5.22 8.43
CA ILE A 85 -2.71 5.18 9.83
C ILE A 85 -2.93 6.59 10.37
N PHE A 86 -1.97 7.50 10.14
CA PHE A 86 -2.10 8.89 10.56
C PHE A 86 -3.31 9.57 9.91
N TRP A 87 -3.55 9.29 8.62
CA TRP A 87 -4.70 9.78 7.89
C TRP A 87 -6.04 9.33 8.49
N ILE A 88 -6.16 8.05 8.88
CA ILE A 88 -7.36 7.54 9.55
C ILE A 88 -7.55 8.23 10.91
N CYS A 89 -6.48 8.35 11.70
CA CYS A 89 -6.53 9.03 12.99
C CYS A 89 -6.99 10.49 12.83
N PHE A 90 -6.48 11.18 11.80
CA PHE A 90 -6.89 12.54 11.47
C PHE A 90 -8.37 12.62 11.08
N LEU A 91 -8.86 11.74 10.20
CA LEU A 91 -10.27 11.66 9.82
C LEU A 91 -11.17 11.36 11.03
N MET A 92 -10.75 10.47 11.91
CA MET A 92 -11.48 10.14 13.14
C MET A 92 -11.52 11.35 14.09
N GLY A 93 -10.41 12.07 14.25
CA GLY A 93 -10.35 13.29 15.05
C GLY A 93 -11.27 14.39 14.50
N LEU A 94 -11.26 14.61 13.19
CA LEU A 94 -12.18 15.54 12.52
C LEU A 94 -13.64 15.14 12.72
N TYR A 95 -13.96 13.85 12.54
CA TYR A 95 -15.30 13.35 12.75
C TYR A 95 -15.79 13.62 14.17
N LEU A 96 -14.96 13.36 15.19
CA LEU A 96 -15.32 13.67 16.58
C LEU A 96 -15.48 15.17 16.79
N TYR A 97 -14.60 16.01 16.24
CA TYR A 97 -14.68 17.47 16.36
C TYR A 97 -15.96 18.06 15.73
N PHE A 98 -16.41 17.55 14.59
CA PHE A 98 -17.66 18.01 13.97
C PHE A 98 -18.92 17.40 14.59
N ARG A 99 -18.78 16.27 15.29
CA ARG A 99 -19.90 15.55 15.91
C ARG A 99 -20.29 16.13 17.27
N PHE A 100 -19.32 16.60 18.04
CA PHE A 100 -19.48 17.19 19.38
C PHE A 100 -19.42 18.71 19.32
#